data_AF-A0A530GIT7-F1
#
_entry.id   AF-A0A530GIT7-F1
#
_cell.length_a   1.000
_cell.length_b   1.000
_cell.length_c   1.000
_cell.angle_alpha   90.00
_cell.angle_beta   90.00
_cell.angle_gamma   90.00
#
_symmetry.space_group_name_H-M   'P 1'
#
loop_
_entity.id
_entity.type
_entity.pdbx_description
1 polymer ?
#
loop_
_entity_poly.entity_id
_entity_poly.type
_entity_poly.pdbx_seq_one_letter_code
_entity_poly.pdbx_strand_id
1 'polypeptide(L)' 'MSSAPAVAALDWGTTRLRAWLLDNTGKVLAERRGDDGLITAREKGFAKVLE' A
#
# COMPACT_ATOMS: atom_id res chain seq x y z
N MET A 1 -4.06 -21.32 -11.49
CA MET A 1 -4.23 -19.88 -11.76
C MET A 1 -3.02 -19.17 -11.18
N SER A 2 -2.32 -18.35 -11.97
CA SER A 2 -1.06 -17.70 -11.55
C SER A 2 -1.33 -16.67 -10.46
N SER A 3 -0.67 -16.79 -9.31
CA SER A 3 -0.76 -15.83 -8.19
C SER A 3 0.20 -14.65 -8.37
N ALA A 4 0.41 -14.22 -9.61
CA ALA A 4 1.31 -13.13 -9.92
C ALA A 4 0.72 -11.80 -9.41
N PRO A 5 1.50 -10.95 -8.73
CA PRO A 5 1.08 -9.60 -8.41
C PRO A 5 0.69 -8.81 -9.67
N ALA A 6 -0.44 -8.11 -9.61
CA ALA A 6 -0.95 -7.32 -10.73
C ALA A 6 -1.11 -5.84 -10.35
N VAL A 7 -1.58 -5.54 -9.14
CA VAL A 7 -1.83 -4.17 -8.67
C VAL A 7 -1.60 -4.05 -7.17
N ALA A 8 -1.11 -2.89 -6.74
CA ALA A 8 -1.13 -2.49 -5.34
C ALA A 8 -2.28 -1.50 -5.12
N ALA A 9 -3.16 -1.80 -4.16
CA ALA A 9 -4.22 -0.89 -3.72
C ALA A 9 -3.77 -0.20 -2.42
N LEU A 10 -3.89 1.13 -2.38
CA LEU A 10 -3.48 1.94 -1.24
C LEU A 10 -4.68 2.73 -0.72
N ASP A 11 -4.88 2.69 0.60
CA ASP A 11 -5.69 3.64 1.33
C ASP A 11 -4.77 4.47 2.23
N TRP A 12 -4.49 5.69 1.79
CA TRP A 12 -3.54 6.60 2.42
C TRP A 12 -4.29 7.74 3.11
N GLY A 13 -4.69 7.47 4.35
CA GLY A 13 -5.31 8.47 5.22
C GLY A 13 -4.31 9.49 5.75
N THR A 14 -4.84 10.52 6.40
CA THR A 14 -4.03 11.61 6.98
C THR A 14 -2.98 11.12 7.98
N THR A 15 -3.32 10.09 8.78
CA THR A 15 -2.46 9.55 9.86
C THR A 15 -2.15 8.07 9.74
N ARG A 16 -2.71 7.36 8.76
CA ARG A 16 -2.47 5.92 8.56
C ARG A 16 -2.36 5.57 7.09
N LEU A 17 -1.57 4.55 6.81
CA LEU A 17 -1.46 3.91 5.51
C LEU A 17 -1.89 2.44 5.61
N ARG A 18 -2.72 2.00 4.66
CA ARG A 18 -3.06 0.59 4.44
C ARG A 18 -2.77 0.24 2.99
N ALA A 19 -2.14 -0.92 2.77
CA ALA A 19 -1.74 -1.37 1.45
C ALA A 19 -2.09 -2.85 1.25
N TRP A 20 -2.53 -3.19 0.04
CA TRP A 20 -2.78 -4.56 -0.39
C TRP A 20 -2.10 -4.81 -1.72
N LEU A 21 -1.47 -5.98 -1.86
CA LEU A 21 -1.03 -6.50 -3.15
C LEU A 21 -2.07 -7.49 -3.66
N LEU A 22 -2.57 -7.28 -4.86
CA LEU A 22 -3.63 -8.08 -5.45
C LEU A 22 -3.12 -8.82 -6.69
N ASP A 23 -3.63 -10.02 -6.94
CA ASP A 23 -3.51 -10.66 -8.25
C ASP A 23 -4.53 -10.10 -9.26
N ASN A 24 -4.48 -10.59 -10.50
CA ASN A 24 -5.35 -10.14 -11.58
C ASN A 24 -6.84 -10.50 -11.40
N THR A 25 -7.18 -11.36 -10.42
CA THR A 25 -8.55 -11.71 -10.06
C THR A 25 -9.08 -10.87 -8.89
N GLY A 26 -8.24 -9.99 -8.33
CA GLY A 26 -8.56 -9.20 -7.14
C GLY A 26 -8.32 -9.93 -5.82
N LYS A 27 -7.70 -11.12 -5.85
CA LYS A 27 -7.35 -11.85 -4.63
C LYS A 27 -6.20 -11.13 -3.92
N VAL A 28 -6.33 -10.96 -2.60
CA VAL A 28 -5.25 -10.43 -1.76
C VAL A 28 -4.11 -11.45 -1.66
N LEU A 29 -2.91 -11.00 -2.04
CA LEU A 29 -1.65 -11.74 -1.91
C LEU A 29 -0.87 -11.31 -0.66
N ALA A 30 -0.94 -10.04 -0.29
CA ALA A 30 -0.29 -9.48 0.89
C ALA A 30 -1.04 -8.23 1.40
N GLU A 31 -0.92 -7.94 2.70
CA GLU A 31 -1.44 -6.73 3.34
C GLU A 31 -0.36 -6.10 4.23
N ARG A 32 -0.33 -4.76 4.26
CA ARG A 32 0.50 -3.97 5.18
C ARG A 32 -0.32 -2.82 5.79
N ARG A 33 0.02 -2.46 7.02
CA ARG A 33 -0.53 -1.30 7.74
C ARG A 33 0.62 -0.55 8.40
N GLY A 34 0.57 0.77 8.37
CA GLY A 34 1.57 1.63 8.98
C GLY A 34 0.98 2.96 9.44
N ASP A 35 1.73 3.63 10.31
CA ASP A 35 1.37 4.94 10.88
C ASP A 35 1.91 6.10 10.04
N ASP A 36 2.57 5.81 8.92
CA ASP A 36 3.07 6.81 7.96
C ASP A 36 1.93 7.33 7.07
N GLY A 37 0.93 7.97 7.67
CA GLY A 37 -0.11 8.70 6.94
C GLY A 37 0.44 9.91 6.16
N LEU A 38 -0.44 10.59 5.41
CA LEU A 38 -0.06 11.71 4.53
C LEU A 38 0.75 12.82 5.24
N ILE A 39 0.47 13.10 6.52
CA ILE A 39 1.22 14.10 7.29
C ILE A 39 2.70 13.71 7.39
N THR A 40 2.96 12.47 7.79
CA THR A 40 4.32 11.94 7.95
C THR A 40 4.99 11.67 6.60
N ALA A 41 4.24 11.17 5.62
CA ALA A 41 4.74 10.87 4.28
C ALA A 41 5.19 12.13 3.52
N ARG A 42 4.52 13.27 3.73
CA ARG A 42 4.95 14.56 3.17
C ARG A 42 6.34 14.98 3.65
N GLU A 43 6.70 14.65 4.89
CA GLU A 43 7.99 14.98 5.49
C GLU A 43 9.07 13.95 5.11
N LYS A 44 8.74 12.66 5.15
CA LYS A 44 9.67 11.56 4.83
C LYS A 44 9.90 11.33 3.33
N GLY A 45 8.96 11.79 2.50
CA GLY A 45 8.88 11.54 1.06
C GLY A 45 8.00 10.33 0.72
N PHE A 46 6.99 10.54 -0.12
CA PHE A 46 5.99 9.51 -0.47
C PHE A 46 6.60 8.24 -1.08
N ALA A 47 7.52 8.38 -2.05
CA ALA A 47 8.17 7.23 -2.67
C ALA A 47 8.92 6.38 -1.62
N LYS A 48 9.64 7.03 -0.70
CA LYS A 48 10.39 6.37 0.37
C LYS A 48 9.48 5.63 1.37
N VAL A 49 8.25 6.07 1.56
CA VAL A 49 7.28 5.36 2.41
C VAL A 49 6.64 4.18 1.69
N LEU A 50 6.53 4.25 0.36
CA LEU A 50 5.88 3.22 -0.46
C LEU A 50 6.81 2.08 -0.90
N GLU A 51 8.08 2.40 -1.20
CA GLU A 51 9.14 1.44 -1.61
C GLU A 51 9.66 0.61 -0.44
#